data_AF-A0AAW0KQG8-F1
#
_entry.id   AF-A0AAW0KQG8-F1
#
_cell.length_a   1.000
_cell.length_b   1.000
_cell.length_c   1.000
_cell.angle_alpha   90.00
_cell.angle_beta   90.00
_cell.angle_gamma   90.00
#
_symmetry.space_group_name_H-M   'P 1'
#
loop_
_entity.id
_entity.type
_entity.pdbx_description
1 polymer ?
#
loop_
_entity_poly.entity_id
_entity_poly.type
_entity_poly.pdbx_seq_one_letter_code
_entity_poly.pdbx_strand_id
1 'polypeptide(L)'
;MTGPAAGVNMMGYATMDQSTAGIHFRLRARTFAIAESSQGPRFAFVNLDAGMAEQLVTIKVLERLKSRFGDLYTEENVAISAIHTHAGPGGYLQYLVYSITSLGLMHQSFDAIVNAIELSIVQAHNNLKPGSIFINKGDVENAGINRSPSAYLLNPAEERARYPNNVDTQMTPLKFFDGANKKSIGAFSWYATQEELTKKIDYRPVYLNFTNIEVELDGNNVVKTCTAALGPGFAAGTTDGPGAFGFQQVSEMSLCLQIKKLWRKLRDLLKEPTHYQVQCQMHGR
;
A
#
# COMPACT_ATOMS: atom_id res chain seq x y z
N MET A 1 7.73 0.56 -15.66
CA MET A 1 6.52 1.30 -15.23
C MET A 1 6.78 2.79 -15.02
N THR A 2 7.73 3.41 -15.73
CA THR A 2 7.82 4.88 -15.70
C THR A 2 6.75 5.43 -16.63
N GLY A 3 5.77 6.13 -16.06
CA GLY A 3 4.75 6.87 -16.81
C GLY A 3 5.30 8.19 -17.36
N PRO A 4 4.42 9.19 -17.60
CA PRO A 4 4.80 10.51 -18.11
C PRO A 4 5.86 11.21 -17.27
N ALA A 5 6.91 11.69 -17.93
CA ALA A 5 8.05 12.36 -17.29
C ALA A 5 7.88 13.88 -17.12
N ALA A 6 6.86 14.46 -17.75
CA ALA A 6 6.57 15.89 -17.70
C ALA A 6 5.07 16.14 -17.65
N GLY A 7 4.63 17.17 -16.92
CA GLY A 7 3.27 17.72 -16.99
C GLY A 7 2.16 16.87 -16.37
N VAL A 8 2.49 15.90 -15.52
CA VAL A 8 1.50 15.07 -14.79
C VAL A 8 1.77 15.16 -13.29
N ASN A 9 0.73 15.46 -12.50
CA ASN A 9 0.82 15.52 -11.04
C ASN A 9 1.36 14.21 -10.44
N MET A 10 2.15 14.32 -9.38
CA MET A 10 2.82 13.20 -8.74
C MET A 10 1.94 12.57 -7.63
N MET A 11 2.03 11.25 -7.49
CA MET A 11 1.27 10.50 -6.49
C MET A 11 2.03 10.43 -5.18
N GLY A 12 1.40 10.81 -4.07
CA GLY A 12 2.03 10.88 -2.75
C GLY A 12 1.49 12.05 -1.94
N TYR A 13 2.16 13.19 -2.01
CA TYR A 13 1.90 14.39 -1.18
C TYR A 13 0.57 15.12 -1.45
N ALA A 14 -0.24 14.67 -2.41
CA ALA A 14 -1.58 15.19 -2.69
C ALA A 14 -1.64 16.71 -2.94
N THR A 15 -0.61 17.29 -3.56
CA THR A 15 -0.54 18.71 -3.93
C THR A 15 -0.62 18.93 -5.44
N MET A 16 -1.17 20.09 -5.82
CA MET A 16 -1.45 20.46 -7.23
C MET A 16 -0.23 21.03 -7.97
N ASP A 17 0.77 21.55 -7.24
CA ASP A 17 1.99 22.13 -7.81
C ASP A 17 3.05 21.09 -8.16
N GLN A 18 3.08 19.95 -7.46
CA GLN A 18 4.02 18.86 -7.70
C GLN A 18 3.67 18.07 -8.97
N SER A 19 4.09 18.58 -10.13
CA SER A 19 4.07 17.87 -11.41
C SER A 19 5.43 17.25 -11.75
N THR A 20 5.42 16.16 -12.52
CA THR A 20 6.63 15.61 -13.13
C THR A 20 7.30 16.64 -14.06
N ALA A 21 8.62 16.69 -14.02
CA ALA A 21 9.44 17.65 -14.78
C ALA A 21 10.81 17.07 -15.21
N GLY A 22 10.94 15.74 -15.23
CA GLY A 22 12.19 15.03 -15.50
C GLY A 22 12.17 13.60 -14.96
N ILE A 23 13.34 12.94 -15.01
CA ILE A 23 13.56 11.60 -14.45
C ILE A 23 14.91 11.57 -13.74
N HIS A 24 14.92 11.29 -12.44
CA HIS A 24 16.16 10.93 -11.72
C HIS A 24 16.45 9.42 -11.91
N PHE A 25 15.48 8.56 -11.56
CA PHE A 25 15.56 7.12 -11.79
C PHE A 25 14.28 6.59 -12.45
N ARG A 26 14.42 5.52 -13.26
CA ARG A 26 13.30 4.85 -13.93
C ARG A 26 12.58 3.89 -12.99
N LEU A 27 11.27 4.10 -12.82
CA LEU A 27 10.37 3.25 -12.01
C LEU A 27 10.17 1.85 -12.62
N ARG A 28 10.42 0.79 -11.82
CA ARG A 28 10.38 -0.63 -12.20
C ARG A 28 9.33 -1.41 -11.42
N ALA A 29 8.74 -2.39 -12.10
CA ALA A 29 8.04 -3.51 -11.46
C ALA A 29 9.06 -4.66 -11.34
N ARG A 30 9.09 -5.35 -10.21
CA ARG A 30 9.96 -6.51 -9.96
C ARG A 30 9.10 -7.67 -9.48
N THR A 31 9.04 -8.74 -10.27
CA THR A 31 8.30 -9.95 -9.90
C THR A 31 9.24 -11.02 -9.35
N PHE A 32 8.85 -11.61 -8.23
CA PHE A 32 9.40 -12.84 -7.69
C PHE A 32 8.35 -13.93 -7.89
N ALA A 33 8.64 -14.89 -8.77
CA ALA A 33 7.78 -16.04 -9.03
C ALA A 33 8.37 -17.28 -8.34
N ILE A 34 7.54 -17.97 -7.57
CA ILE A 34 7.87 -19.21 -6.86
C ILE A 34 6.90 -20.28 -7.38
N ALA A 35 7.37 -21.49 -7.67
CA ALA A 35 6.52 -22.60 -8.09
C ALA A 35 7.09 -23.94 -7.58
N GLU A 36 6.21 -24.86 -7.15
CA GLU A 36 6.63 -26.21 -6.73
C GLU A 36 7.10 -27.08 -7.91
N SER A 37 6.57 -26.82 -9.11
CA SER A 37 7.02 -27.43 -10.37
C SER A 37 6.58 -26.57 -11.56
N SER A 38 6.96 -26.96 -12.78
CA SER A 38 6.62 -26.23 -14.01
C SER A 38 5.11 -26.00 -14.21
N GLN A 39 4.26 -26.93 -13.74
CA GLN A 39 2.79 -26.85 -13.79
C GLN A 39 2.12 -26.93 -12.40
N GLY A 40 2.90 -26.95 -11.32
CA GLY A 40 2.39 -27.05 -9.95
C GLY A 40 1.90 -25.72 -9.37
N PRO A 41 1.47 -25.73 -8.09
CA PRO A 41 1.18 -24.54 -7.30
C PRO A 41 2.30 -23.52 -7.41
N ARG A 42 1.91 -22.23 -7.47
CA ARG A 42 2.83 -21.11 -7.65
C ARG A 42 2.30 -19.87 -6.97
N PHE A 43 3.19 -18.90 -6.77
CA PHE A 43 2.89 -17.58 -6.26
C PHE A 43 3.73 -16.55 -7.02
N ALA A 44 3.10 -15.45 -7.45
CA ALA A 44 3.77 -14.35 -8.13
C ALA A 44 3.60 -13.07 -7.30
N PHE A 45 4.67 -12.69 -6.59
CA PHE A 45 4.71 -11.42 -5.87
C PHE A 45 5.36 -10.33 -6.71
N VAL A 46 4.70 -9.17 -6.85
CA VAL A 46 5.19 -8.03 -7.62
C VAL A 46 5.38 -6.81 -6.73
N ASN A 47 6.59 -6.26 -6.71
CA ASN A 47 6.88 -4.99 -6.04
C ASN A 47 7.06 -3.85 -7.06
N LEU A 48 6.35 -2.75 -6.83
CA LEU A 48 6.29 -1.58 -7.71
C LEU A 48 7.05 -0.38 -7.13
N ASP A 49 7.84 0.30 -7.96
CA ASP A 49 8.38 1.63 -7.65
C ASP A 49 7.29 2.71 -7.77
N ALA A 50 6.21 2.61 -6.97
CA ALA A 50 5.04 3.49 -7.00
C ALA A 50 4.58 3.91 -5.59
N GLY A 51 3.65 4.86 -5.51
CA GLY A 51 3.04 5.30 -4.25
C GLY A 51 2.05 4.28 -3.67
N MET A 52 1.24 3.65 -4.51
CA MET A 52 0.25 2.64 -4.11
C MET A 52 0.09 1.57 -5.21
N ALA A 53 -0.22 0.34 -4.82
CA ALA A 53 -0.89 -0.65 -5.67
C ALA A 53 -2.41 -0.48 -5.50
N GLU A 54 -3.21 -0.84 -6.52
CA GLU A 54 -4.63 -0.47 -6.54
C GLU A 54 -5.50 -1.48 -7.32
N GLN A 55 -6.81 -1.46 -7.03
CA GLN A 55 -7.77 -2.47 -7.45
C GLN A 55 -7.99 -2.55 -8.97
N LEU A 56 -8.14 -1.44 -9.68
CA LEU A 56 -8.30 -1.43 -11.14
C LEU A 56 -7.01 -1.91 -11.83
N VAL A 57 -5.84 -1.53 -11.32
CA VAL A 57 -4.55 -2.05 -11.79
C VAL A 57 -4.49 -3.57 -11.61
N THR A 58 -4.85 -4.09 -10.43
CA THR A 58 -4.89 -5.53 -10.16
C THR A 58 -5.89 -6.27 -11.05
N ILE A 59 -7.12 -5.77 -11.18
CA ILE A 59 -8.15 -6.35 -12.06
C ILE A 59 -7.65 -6.42 -13.51
N LYS A 60 -7.08 -5.33 -14.04
CA LYS A 60 -6.63 -5.30 -15.43
C LYS A 60 -5.37 -6.14 -15.68
N VAL A 61 -4.51 -6.31 -14.68
CA VAL A 61 -3.40 -7.28 -14.72
C VAL A 61 -3.95 -8.71 -14.77
N LEU A 62 -4.87 -9.08 -13.87
CA LEU A 62 -5.45 -10.42 -13.81
C LEU A 62 -6.20 -10.80 -15.09
N GLU A 63 -6.99 -9.88 -15.66
CA GLU A 63 -7.66 -10.06 -16.95
C GLU A 63 -6.67 -10.47 -18.06
N ARG A 64 -5.53 -9.78 -18.15
CA ARG A 64 -4.49 -10.07 -19.15
C ARG A 64 -3.71 -11.35 -18.85
N LEU A 65 -3.40 -11.62 -17.59
CA LEU A 65 -2.74 -12.87 -17.17
C LEU A 65 -3.61 -14.08 -17.48
N LYS A 66 -4.91 -14.03 -17.18
CA LYS A 66 -5.88 -15.07 -17.56
C LYS A 66 -5.96 -15.23 -19.07
N SER A 67 -5.96 -14.13 -19.83
CA SER A 67 -5.93 -14.16 -21.30
C SER A 67 -4.63 -14.77 -21.89
N ARG A 68 -3.53 -14.77 -21.13
CA ARG A 68 -2.20 -15.22 -21.57
C ARG A 68 -1.83 -16.63 -21.08
N PHE A 69 -2.29 -17.00 -19.89
CA PHE A 69 -1.85 -18.20 -19.16
C PHE A 69 -3.01 -19.08 -18.65
N GLY A 70 -4.27 -18.71 -18.93
CA GLY A 70 -5.43 -19.35 -18.30
C GLY A 70 -5.43 -19.14 -16.78
N ASP A 71 -5.99 -20.08 -16.05
CA ASP A 71 -6.14 -20.01 -14.58
C ASP A 71 -4.84 -20.31 -13.80
N LEU A 72 -3.68 -20.19 -14.45
CA LEU A 72 -2.36 -20.38 -13.85
C LEU A 72 -1.93 -19.20 -12.96
N TYR A 73 -2.48 -18.01 -13.22
CA TYR A 73 -2.29 -16.78 -12.44
C TYR A 73 -3.65 -16.12 -12.17
N THR A 74 -4.04 -16.04 -10.90
CA THR A 74 -5.39 -15.65 -10.44
C THR A 74 -5.31 -14.64 -9.29
N GLU A 75 -6.45 -14.09 -8.84
CA GLU A 75 -6.49 -13.29 -7.61
C GLU A 75 -6.01 -14.05 -6.37
N GLU A 76 -5.98 -15.38 -6.41
CA GLU A 76 -5.50 -16.21 -5.32
C GLU A 76 -3.98 -16.17 -5.18
N ASN A 77 -3.24 -16.11 -6.30
CA ASN A 77 -1.80 -16.37 -6.33
C ASN A 77 -0.93 -15.25 -6.92
N VAL A 78 -1.53 -14.13 -7.31
CA VAL A 78 -0.84 -12.90 -7.73
C VAL A 78 -1.00 -11.81 -6.66
N ALA A 79 0.09 -11.43 -6.01
CA ALA A 79 0.11 -10.35 -5.02
C ALA A 79 0.91 -9.15 -5.55
N ILE A 80 0.32 -7.96 -5.48
CA ILE A 80 0.92 -6.71 -6.00
C ILE A 80 1.05 -5.71 -4.84
N SER A 81 2.25 -5.20 -4.62
CA SER A 81 2.57 -4.20 -3.60
C SER A 81 3.43 -3.07 -4.17
N ALA A 82 3.52 -1.94 -3.49
CA ALA A 82 4.30 -0.78 -3.92
C ALA A 82 5.16 -0.25 -2.77
N ILE A 83 6.35 0.26 -3.07
CA ILE A 83 7.32 0.79 -2.08
C ILE A 83 6.90 2.10 -1.40
N HIS A 84 5.70 2.59 -1.68
CA HIS A 84 5.17 3.88 -1.22
C HIS A 84 6.06 5.09 -1.55
N THR A 85 6.64 5.12 -2.76
CA THR A 85 7.41 6.29 -3.21
C THR A 85 6.48 7.42 -3.65
N HIS A 86 6.72 8.63 -3.12
CA HIS A 86 5.98 9.85 -3.47
C HIS A 86 6.57 10.56 -4.72
N ALA A 87 7.38 9.83 -5.50
CA ALA A 87 8.18 10.37 -6.61
C ALA A 87 7.76 9.84 -8.00
N GLY A 88 6.54 9.32 -8.16
CA GLY A 88 6.00 8.81 -9.42
C GLY A 88 4.78 9.57 -9.94
N PRO A 89 4.48 9.53 -11.25
CA PRO A 89 3.29 10.17 -11.82
C PRO A 89 2.00 9.50 -11.31
N GLY A 90 0.98 10.31 -11.04
CA GLY A 90 -0.35 9.89 -10.61
C GLY A 90 -1.29 9.51 -11.75
N GLY A 91 -2.59 9.55 -11.45
CA GLY A 91 -3.66 9.29 -12.41
C GLY A 91 -3.80 7.83 -12.82
N TYR A 92 -3.58 6.88 -11.91
CA TYR A 92 -3.70 5.45 -12.21
C TYR A 92 -4.63 4.69 -11.23
N LEU A 93 -5.45 5.43 -10.47
CA LEU A 93 -6.26 4.93 -9.35
C LEU A 93 -7.74 5.24 -9.61
N GLN A 94 -8.65 4.27 -9.54
CA GLN A 94 -10.04 4.44 -10.01
C GLN A 94 -10.91 5.34 -9.11
N TYR A 95 -10.60 5.39 -7.82
CA TYR A 95 -11.45 6.08 -6.85
C TYR A 95 -11.23 7.60 -6.87
N LEU A 96 -12.34 8.35 -6.95
CA LEU A 96 -12.36 9.81 -7.09
C LEU A 96 -11.42 10.54 -6.14
N VAL A 97 -11.37 10.13 -4.87
CA VAL A 97 -10.53 10.74 -3.82
C VAL A 97 -9.05 10.82 -4.18
N TYR A 98 -8.52 9.83 -4.92
CA TYR A 98 -7.13 9.82 -5.39
C TYR A 98 -6.95 10.46 -6.78
N SER A 99 -8.05 10.57 -7.54
CA SER A 99 -8.07 11.22 -8.85
C SER A 99 -8.10 12.76 -8.77
N ILE A 100 -8.59 13.37 -7.67
CA ILE A 100 -8.69 14.83 -7.50
C ILE A 100 -7.35 15.53 -7.79
N THR A 101 -6.28 15.10 -7.13
CA THR A 101 -4.94 15.70 -7.25
C THR A 101 -4.17 15.22 -8.49
N SER A 102 -4.65 14.15 -9.13
CA SER A 102 -4.14 13.65 -10.41
C SER A 102 -4.85 14.28 -11.63
N LEU A 103 -5.86 15.14 -11.41
CA LEU A 103 -6.78 15.65 -12.43
C LEU A 103 -7.47 14.55 -13.27
N GLY A 104 -7.74 13.40 -12.65
CA GLY A 104 -8.41 12.25 -13.28
C GLY A 104 -7.49 11.08 -13.62
N LEU A 105 -7.94 10.24 -14.56
CA LEU A 105 -7.23 9.04 -15.02
C LEU A 105 -6.26 9.37 -16.17
N MET A 106 -4.97 9.29 -15.89
CA MET A 106 -3.89 9.40 -16.87
C MET A 106 -3.60 8.02 -17.45
N HIS A 107 -4.25 7.69 -18.58
CA HIS A 107 -4.05 6.41 -19.28
C HIS A 107 -2.56 6.06 -19.50
N GLN A 108 -1.72 7.03 -19.84
CA GLN A 108 -0.27 6.81 -20.00
C GLN A 108 0.42 6.32 -18.71
N SER A 109 -0.03 6.75 -17.52
CA SER A 109 0.45 6.23 -16.24
C SER A 109 -0.08 4.82 -15.98
N PHE A 110 -1.40 4.64 -16.14
CA PHE A 110 -2.09 3.38 -15.89
C PHE A 110 -1.55 2.25 -16.78
N ASP A 111 -1.50 2.44 -18.09
CA ASP A 111 -1.02 1.45 -19.05
C ASP A 111 0.48 1.17 -18.86
N ALA A 112 1.30 2.19 -18.55
CA ALA A 112 2.72 1.98 -18.25
C ALA A 112 2.96 1.14 -16.98
N ILE A 113 2.03 1.16 -16.01
CA ILE A 113 2.06 0.31 -14.82
C ILE A 113 1.57 -1.11 -15.19
N VAL A 114 0.35 -1.24 -15.73
CA VAL A 114 -0.25 -2.55 -16.08
C VAL A 114 0.63 -3.34 -17.06
N ASN A 115 1.11 -2.72 -18.14
CA ASN A 115 1.99 -3.35 -19.12
C ASN A 115 3.28 -3.87 -18.46
N ALA A 116 3.85 -3.10 -17.52
CA ALA A 116 5.11 -3.47 -16.87
C ALA A 116 4.94 -4.60 -15.84
N ILE A 117 3.78 -4.68 -15.17
CA ILE A 117 3.45 -5.78 -14.25
C ILE A 117 3.26 -7.09 -15.03
N GLU A 118 2.49 -7.04 -16.11
CA GLU A 118 2.30 -8.19 -17.00
C GLU A 118 3.67 -8.69 -17.53
N LEU A 119 4.49 -7.78 -18.05
CA LEU A 119 5.81 -8.12 -18.58
C LEU A 119 6.80 -8.61 -17.51
N SER A 120 6.77 -8.09 -16.28
CA SER A 120 7.63 -8.60 -15.21
C SER A 120 7.20 -9.99 -14.72
N ILE A 121 5.89 -10.29 -14.71
CA ILE A 121 5.38 -11.64 -14.43
C ILE A 121 5.77 -12.61 -15.55
N VAL A 122 5.62 -12.22 -16.82
CA VAL A 122 6.05 -13.03 -17.98
C VAL A 122 7.56 -13.29 -17.93
N GLN A 123 8.38 -12.28 -17.60
CA GLN A 123 9.83 -12.43 -17.47
C GLN A 123 10.22 -13.37 -16.32
N ALA A 124 9.53 -13.29 -15.18
CA ALA A 124 9.77 -14.18 -14.04
C ALA A 124 9.36 -15.63 -14.36
N HIS A 125 8.19 -15.82 -14.99
CA HIS A 125 7.69 -17.12 -15.45
C HIS A 125 8.69 -17.81 -16.39
N ASN A 126 9.13 -17.10 -17.43
CA ASN A 126 10.06 -17.63 -18.44
C ASN A 126 11.50 -17.85 -17.93
N ASN A 127 11.79 -17.48 -16.68
CA ASN A 127 13.10 -17.59 -16.04
C ASN A 127 13.03 -18.38 -14.71
N LEU A 128 11.96 -19.13 -14.46
CA LEU A 128 11.85 -20.07 -13.34
C LEU A 128 12.93 -21.15 -13.41
N LYS A 129 13.59 -21.44 -12.28
CA LYS A 129 14.72 -22.38 -12.16
C LYS A 129 14.66 -23.12 -10.82
N PRO A 130 15.18 -24.37 -10.73
CA PRO A 130 15.39 -25.04 -9.44
C PRO A 130 16.30 -24.22 -8.52
N GLY A 131 15.92 -24.08 -7.26
CA GLY A 131 16.63 -23.24 -6.30
C GLY A 131 16.06 -23.32 -4.88
N SER A 132 16.73 -22.62 -3.97
CA SER A 132 16.36 -22.50 -2.56
C SER A 132 15.91 -21.09 -2.22
N ILE A 133 15.06 -20.96 -1.20
CA ILE A 133 14.63 -19.68 -0.63
C ILE A 133 15.02 -19.64 0.84
N PHE A 134 15.90 -18.69 1.17
CA PHE A 134 16.31 -18.41 2.54
C PHE A 134 15.65 -17.13 3.00
N ILE A 135 15.26 -17.07 4.27
CA ILE A 135 14.77 -15.85 4.93
C ILE A 135 15.87 -15.35 5.91
N ASN A 136 15.85 -14.11 6.42
CA ASN A 136 16.72 -13.65 7.54
C ASN A 136 16.01 -12.66 8.50
N LYS A 137 16.56 -12.41 9.71
CA LYS A 137 16.18 -11.38 10.69
C LYS A 137 17.39 -10.50 11.01
N GLY A 138 17.23 -9.18 11.04
CA GLY A 138 18.24 -8.29 11.61
C GLY A 138 17.75 -6.86 11.75
N ASP A 139 18.13 -6.21 12.85
CA ASP A 139 17.69 -4.84 13.13
C ASP A 139 18.44 -3.79 12.29
N VAL A 140 17.70 -2.79 11.83
CA VAL A 140 18.17 -1.66 11.03
C VAL A 140 17.84 -0.36 11.78
N GLU A 141 18.69 -0.02 12.74
CA GLU A 141 18.55 1.21 13.52
C GLU A 141 18.63 2.47 12.64
N ASN A 142 18.03 3.56 13.11
CA ASN A 142 18.07 4.90 12.49
C ASN A 142 17.49 4.99 11.06
N ALA A 143 16.79 3.96 10.57
CA ALA A 143 16.12 3.95 9.27
C ALA A 143 14.84 4.81 9.20
N GLY A 144 14.32 5.30 10.33
CA GLY A 144 13.13 6.14 10.39
C GLY A 144 12.78 6.58 11.82
N ILE A 145 11.74 7.41 11.95
CA ILE A 145 11.19 7.90 13.22
C ILE A 145 9.67 7.75 13.25
N ASN A 146 9.09 7.62 14.44
CA ASN A 146 7.64 7.66 14.59
C ASN A 146 7.14 9.10 14.47
N ARG A 147 6.43 9.40 13.36
CA ARG A 147 5.87 10.74 13.05
C ARG A 147 4.60 11.11 13.84
N SER A 148 4.08 10.21 14.69
CA SER A 148 2.89 10.43 15.52
C SER A 148 3.08 9.87 16.95
N PRO A 149 4.14 10.24 17.68
CA PRO A 149 4.52 9.58 18.93
C PRO A 149 3.48 9.77 20.05
N SER A 150 2.76 10.89 20.05
CA SER A 150 1.66 11.15 20.98
C SER A 150 0.46 10.20 20.78
N ALA A 151 0.24 9.71 19.57
CA ALA A 151 -0.78 8.69 19.29
C ALA A 151 -0.33 7.31 19.80
N TYR A 152 0.94 6.95 19.58
CA TYR A 152 1.52 5.71 20.13
C TYR A 152 1.40 5.64 21.65
N LEU A 153 1.59 6.77 22.36
CA LEU A 153 1.44 6.82 23.83
C LEU A 153 0.01 6.55 24.34
N LEU A 154 -1.00 6.52 23.47
CA LEU A 154 -2.38 6.14 23.83
C LEU A 154 -2.59 4.61 23.83
N ASN A 155 -1.68 3.83 23.23
CA ASN A 155 -1.73 2.38 23.34
C ASN A 155 -1.58 1.92 24.81
N PRO A 156 -2.16 0.77 25.20
CA PRO A 156 -2.03 0.23 26.55
C PRO A 156 -0.58 0.12 27.01
N ALA A 157 -0.32 0.36 28.29
CA ALA A 157 1.05 0.41 28.82
C ALA A 157 1.72 -0.98 28.79
N GLU A 158 0.93 -2.00 29.09
CA GLU A 158 1.24 -3.43 29.01
C GLU A 158 1.44 -3.93 27.57
N GLU A 159 0.79 -3.31 26.57
CA GLU A 159 1.12 -3.57 25.17
C GLU A 159 2.48 -2.96 24.82
N ARG A 160 2.65 -1.67 25.09
CA ARG A 160 3.90 -0.94 24.78
C ARG A 160 5.12 -1.54 25.46
N ALA A 161 4.98 -2.09 26.67
CA ALA A 161 6.05 -2.78 27.39
C ALA A 161 6.57 -4.06 26.68
N ARG A 162 5.86 -4.58 25.67
CA ARG A 162 6.29 -5.73 24.85
C ARG A 162 7.27 -5.35 23.74
N TYR A 163 7.48 -4.05 23.48
CA TYR A 163 8.28 -3.53 22.37
C TYR A 163 9.37 -2.59 22.89
N PRO A 164 10.61 -2.67 22.37
CA PRO A 164 11.72 -1.84 22.87
C PRO A 164 11.60 -0.37 22.46
N ASN A 165 10.92 -0.08 21.35
CA ASN A 165 10.84 1.25 20.72
C ASN A 165 9.44 1.49 20.14
N ASN A 166 9.12 2.75 19.82
CA ASN A 166 7.92 3.13 19.08
C ASN A 166 8.10 3.11 17.54
N VAL A 167 9.20 2.53 17.08
CA VAL A 167 9.56 2.26 15.69
C VAL A 167 9.99 0.79 15.62
N ASP A 168 9.46 0.06 14.65
CA ASP A 168 9.89 -1.32 14.39
C ASP A 168 11.24 -1.29 13.65
N THR A 169 12.18 -2.16 14.03
CA THR A 169 13.57 -2.17 13.51
C THR A 169 13.96 -3.42 12.72
N GLN A 170 13.18 -4.50 12.76
CA GLN A 170 13.61 -5.87 12.48
C GLN A 170 13.38 -6.40 11.02
N MET A 171 14.30 -6.14 10.09
CA MET A 171 14.21 -6.51 8.66
C MET A 171 14.20 -8.03 8.33
N THR A 172 13.35 -8.45 7.38
CA THR A 172 13.44 -9.64 6.51
C THR A 172 14.28 -9.30 5.29
N PRO A 173 15.21 -10.18 4.91
CA PRO A 173 15.42 -10.47 3.49
C PRO A 173 15.01 -11.91 3.12
N LEU A 174 14.16 -12.06 2.11
CA LEU A 174 13.90 -13.30 1.38
C LEU A 174 14.88 -13.39 0.21
N LYS A 175 15.89 -14.26 0.31
CA LYS A 175 16.96 -14.45 -0.67
C LYS A 175 16.71 -15.68 -1.52
N PHE A 176 16.70 -15.48 -2.83
CA PHE A 176 16.47 -16.52 -3.84
C PHE A 176 17.81 -16.99 -4.40
N PHE A 177 18.05 -18.30 -4.45
CA PHE A 177 19.36 -18.88 -4.75
C PHE A 177 19.27 -19.98 -5.81
N ASP A 178 20.06 -19.86 -6.87
CA ASP A 178 20.13 -20.80 -7.99
C ASP A 178 20.74 -22.13 -7.51
N GLY A 179 19.95 -23.21 -7.59
CA GLY A 179 20.33 -24.52 -7.07
C GLY A 179 21.47 -25.18 -7.85
N ALA A 180 21.62 -24.86 -9.14
CA ALA A 180 22.63 -25.42 -10.03
C ALA A 180 23.92 -24.58 -10.03
N ASN A 181 23.78 -23.26 -10.20
CA ASN A 181 24.92 -22.33 -10.29
C ASN A 181 25.47 -21.87 -8.93
N LYS A 182 24.77 -22.17 -7.83
CA LYS A 182 25.07 -21.72 -6.45
C LYS A 182 25.29 -20.20 -6.37
N LYS A 183 24.42 -19.43 -7.02
CA LYS A 183 24.47 -17.96 -7.11
C LYS A 183 23.17 -17.33 -6.63
N SER A 184 23.26 -16.12 -6.08
CA SER A 184 22.07 -15.35 -5.71
C SER A 184 21.32 -14.90 -6.98
N ILE A 185 20.04 -15.22 -7.07
CA ILE A 185 19.15 -14.74 -8.15
C ILE A 185 18.67 -13.33 -7.82
N GLY A 186 18.35 -13.08 -6.56
CA GLY A 186 17.93 -11.79 -6.03
C GLY A 186 17.52 -11.89 -4.57
N ALA A 187 17.01 -10.79 -4.03
CA ALA A 187 16.36 -10.77 -2.72
C ALA A 187 15.16 -9.81 -2.73
N PHE A 188 14.17 -10.10 -1.90
CA PHE A 188 13.09 -9.20 -1.51
C PHE A 188 13.20 -8.87 -0.01
N SER A 189 12.69 -7.73 0.48
CA SER A 189 12.74 -7.35 1.90
C SER A 189 11.40 -6.92 2.51
N TRP A 190 11.03 -7.61 3.60
CA TRP A 190 9.96 -7.33 4.59
C TRP A 190 10.60 -7.21 6.00
N TYR A 191 9.96 -7.67 7.09
CA TYR A 191 10.41 -7.79 8.50
C TYR A 191 10.17 -9.25 9.08
N ALA A 192 11.17 -9.97 9.67
CA ALA A 192 11.26 -11.43 10.11
C ALA A 192 11.85 -12.51 9.10
N THR A 193 12.58 -13.65 9.29
CA THR A 193 13.30 -14.51 10.30
C THR A 193 14.43 -15.35 9.59
N GLN A 194 15.46 -16.00 10.19
CA GLN A 194 16.53 -16.74 9.43
C GLN A 194 16.42 -18.28 9.34
N GLU A 195 15.81 -18.81 8.28
CA GLU A 195 15.67 -20.25 7.99
C GLU A 195 15.61 -20.53 6.46
N GLU A 196 15.64 -21.79 6.02
CA GLU A 196 15.28 -22.20 4.64
C GLU A 196 13.80 -22.61 4.58
N LEU A 197 13.06 -22.12 3.58
CA LEU A 197 11.63 -22.38 3.44
C LEU A 197 11.38 -23.72 2.72
N THR A 198 10.96 -24.73 3.47
CA THR A 198 10.78 -26.12 3.01
C THR A 198 9.31 -26.57 2.90
N LYS A 199 8.35 -25.69 3.19
CA LYS A 199 6.91 -25.98 3.17
C LYS A 199 6.29 -25.70 1.79
N LYS A 200 5.13 -26.31 1.55
CA LYS A 200 4.31 -26.10 0.34
C LYS A 200 3.84 -24.66 0.17
N ILE A 201 3.57 -24.28 -1.08
CA ILE A 201 2.93 -23.00 -1.43
C ILE A 201 1.43 -23.13 -1.19
N ASP A 202 0.86 -22.18 -0.46
CA ASP A 202 -0.58 -22.12 -0.17
C ASP A 202 -1.02 -20.66 -0.05
N TYR A 203 -2.27 -20.35 -0.41
CA TYR A 203 -2.77 -18.98 -0.53
C TYR A 203 -4.28 -18.88 -0.33
N ARG A 204 -4.76 -17.76 0.23
CA ARG A 204 -6.18 -17.53 0.59
C ARG A 204 -6.56 -16.07 0.33
N PRO A 205 -7.12 -15.72 -0.85
CA PRO A 205 -7.70 -14.40 -1.06
C PRO A 205 -9.08 -14.31 -0.39
N VAL A 206 -9.53 -13.09 -0.10
CA VAL A 206 -10.95 -12.82 0.20
C VAL A 206 -11.29 -11.36 -0.13
N TYR A 207 -12.38 -11.14 -0.86
CA TYR A 207 -12.96 -9.82 -1.05
C TYR A 207 -13.97 -9.54 0.07
N LEU A 208 -13.60 -8.69 1.03
CA LEU A 208 -14.44 -8.31 2.16
C LEU A 208 -15.09 -6.93 1.94
N ASN A 209 -16.37 -6.80 2.26
CA ASN A 209 -17.06 -5.51 2.26
C ASN A 209 -16.85 -4.78 3.59
N PHE A 210 -15.76 -4.02 3.70
CA PHE A 210 -15.38 -3.22 4.87
C PHE A 210 -16.39 -2.15 5.32
N THR A 211 -17.49 -1.95 4.59
CA THR A 211 -18.54 -0.96 4.93
C THR A 211 -19.35 -1.31 6.18
N ASN A 212 -19.48 -2.61 6.51
CA ASN A 212 -20.32 -3.12 7.60
C ASN A 212 -19.89 -4.55 8.02
N ILE A 213 -18.63 -4.72 8.44
CA ILE A 213 -18.11 -5.97 9.00
C ILE A 213 -18.40 -5.96 10.50
N GLU A 214 -18.93 -7.07 11.03
CA GLU A 214 -19.05 -7.31 12.47
C GLU A 214 -17.69 -7.71 13.05
N VAL A 215 -17.28 -7.04 14.11
CA VAL A 215 -16.00 -7.24 14.80
C VAL A 215 -16.29 -7.51 16.27
N GLU A 216 -15.91 -8.69 16.74
CA GLU A 216 -15.99 -9.05 18.15
C GLU A 216 -14.80 -8.44 18.91
N LEU A 217 -15.09 -7.72 19.99
CA LEU A 217 -14.13 -7.17 20.93
C LEU A 217 -14.21 -7.93 22.27
N ASP A 218 -13.20 -7.73 23.12
CA ASP A 218 -13.12 -8.34 24.45
C ASP A 218 -14.42 -8.18 25.26
N GLY A 219 -14.82 -9.24 25.95
CA GLY A 219 -16.08 -9.30 26.70
C GLY A 219 -17.33 -9.51 25.84
N ASN A 220 -17.20 -10.15 24.67
CA ASN A 220 -18.27 -10.47 23.72
C ASN A 220 -18.98 -9.22 23.15
N ASN A 221 -18.27 -8.10 23.04
CA ASN A 221 -18.81 -6.84 22.54
C ASN A 221 -18.69 -6.77 21.01
N VAL A 222 -19.78 -7.01 20.29
CA VAL A 222 -19.78 -6.94 18.81
C VAL A 222 -20.01 -5.49 18.34
N VAL A 223 -19.02 -4.92 17.68
CA VAL A 223 -19.09 -3.61 16.99
C VAL A 223 -19.14 -3.78 15.47
N LYS A 224 -19.32 -2.69 14.74
CA LYS A 224 -19.39 -2.68 13.26
C LYS A 224 -18.42 -1.68 12.65
N THR A 225 -17.76 -2.07 11.57
CA THR A 225 -17.00 -1.12 10.75
C THR A 225 -17.94 -0.12 10.08
N CYS A 226 -17.42 1.06 9.75
CA CYS A 226 -18.20 2.18 9.23
C CYS A 226 -18.00 2.39 7.73
N THR A 227 -18.96 3.06 7.08
CA THR A 227 -18.72 3.69 5.76
C THR A 227 -17.49 4.60 5.85
N ALA A 228 -16.56 4.47 4.89
CA ALA A 228 -15.32 5.25 4.87
C ALA A 228 -15.58 6.77 4.93
N ALA A 229 -14.82 7.47 5.77
CA ALA A 229 -14.85 8.92 5.93
C ALA A 229 -13.45 9.43 6.26
N LEU A 230 -13.16 10.68 5.88
CA LEU A 230 -11.88 11.33 6.16
C LEU A 230 -12.09 12.45 7.20
N GLY A 231 -11.44 12.31 8.36
CA GLY A 231 -11.46 13.32 9.42
C GLY A 231 -10.57 14.54 9.12
N PRO A 232 -10.74 15.68 9.81
CA PRO A 232 -9.95 16.90 9.56
C PRO A 232 -8.43 16.74 9.64
N GLY A 233 -7.93 15.73 10.36
CA GLY A 233 -6.49 15.42 10.42
C GLY A 233 -5.90 14.96 9.08
N PHE A 234 -6.71 14.39 8.17
CA PHE A 234 -6.29 14.06 6.81
C PHE A 234 -5.82 15.31 6.04
N ALA A 235 -6.58 16.40 6.14
CA ALA A 235 -6.27 17.66 5.46
C ALA A 235 -5.08 18.42 6.10
N ALA A 236 -4.58 17.98 7.27
CA ALA A 236 -3.40 18.54 7.91
C ALA A 236 -2.07 17.96 7.38
N GLY A 237 -2.11 16.84 6.66
CA GLY A 237 -0.89 16.14 6.19
C GLY A 237 -0.01 15.62 7.33
N THR A 238 1.24 15.30 7.02
CA THR A 238 2.25 14.79 7.97
C THR A 238 3.44 15.75 8.10
N THR A 239 4.37 15.44 9.01
CA THR A 239 5.70 16.10 9.10
C THR A 239 6.48 16.07 7.78
N ASP A 240 6.24 15.05 6.98
CA ASP A 240 6.98 14.70 5.77
C ASP A 240 6.31 15.28 4.50
N GLY A 241 5.09 15.81 4.65
CA GLY A 241 4.24 16.36 3.61
C GLY A 241 3.07 17.12 4.25
N PRO A 242 3.25 18.42 4.58
CA PRO A 242 2.23 19.20 5.27
C PRO A 242 1.01 19.44 4.38
N GLY A 243 -0.18 19.44 4.99
CA GLY A 243 -1.45 19.57 4.29
C GLY A 243 -1.87 21.01 3.98
N ALA A 244 -3.14 21.16 3.58
CA ALA A 244 -3.69 22.44 3.14
C ALA A 244 -3.81 23.46 4.29
N PHE A 245 -3.68 24.74 3.93
CA PHE A 245 -3.60 25.88 4.87
C PHE A 245 -4.63 25.81 6.03
N GLY A 246 -4.10 25.80 7.25
CA GLY A 246 -4.86 26.00 8.48
C GLY A 246 -5.43 24.74 9.15
N PHE A 247 -5.22 23.54 8.59
CA PHE A 247 -5.48 22.29 9.31
C PHE A 247 -4.28 21.89 10.19
N GLN A 248 -4.56 21.25 11.32
CA GLN A 248 -3.55 20.71 12.25
C GLN A 248 -3.98 19.31 12.71
N GLN A 249 -3.01 18.41 12.92
CA GLN A 249 -3.25 17.00 13.30
C GLN A 249 -3.88 16.88 14.69
N VAL A 250 -3.44 17.72 15.64
CA VAL A 250 -3.99 17.84 17.00
C VAL A 250 -4.74 19.17 17.10
N SER A 251 -5.91 19.17 17.75
CA SER A 251 -6.95 20.15 17.42
C SER A 251 -7.42 21.08 18.55
N GLU A 252 -6.48 21.50 19.41
CA GLU A 252 -6.69 22.40 20.56
C GLU A 252 -6.46 23.90 20.24
N MET A 253 -6.26 24.27 18.97
CA MET A 253 -6.08 25.67 18.56
C MET A 253 -7.43 26.35 18.28
N SER A 254 -7.65 27.54 18.85
CA SER A 254 -8.88 28.33 18.65
C SER A 254 -9.13 28.71 17.18
N LEU A 255 -8.07 28.97 16.42
CA LEU A 255 -8.12 29.18 14.97
C LEU A 255 -8.62 27.92 14.23
N CYS A 256 -8.13 26.73 14.62
CA CYS A 256 -8.59 25.46 14.06
C CYS A 256 -10.08 25.19 14.39
N LEU A 257 -10.61 25.71 15.49
CA LEU A 257 -12.04 25.64 15.80
C LEU A 257 -12.90 26.52 14.88
N GLN A 258 -12.43 27.70 14.48
CA GLN A 258 -13.11 28.53 13.46
C GLN A 258 -13.04 27.86 12.07
N ILE A 259 -11.86 27.36 11.70
CA ILE A 259 -11.62 26.63 10.45
C ILE A 259 -12.51 25.39 10.38
N LYS A 260 -12.61 24.58 11.44
CA LYS A 260 -13.57 23.45 11.55
C LYS A 260 -15.03 23.88 11.33
N LYS A 261 -15.45 25.06 11.80
CA LYS A 261 -16.82 25.57 11.59
C LYS A 261 -17.07 25.96 10.12
N LEU A 262 -16.11 26.59 9.45
CA LEU A 262 -16.18 26.92 8.03
C LEU A 262 -16.23 25.66 7.16
N TRP A 263 -15.29 24.74 7.36
CA TRP A 263 -15.21 23.50 6.56
C TRP A 263 -16.38 22.54 6.81
N ARG A 264 -17.00 22.55 8.00
CA ARG A 264 -18.29 21.85 8.21
C ARG A 264 -19.36 22.41 7.29
N LYS A 265 -19.60 23.73 7.28
CA LYS A 265 -20.59 24.36 6.37
C LYS A 265 -20.33 24.04 4.89
N LEU A 266 -19.06 24.05 4.46
CA LEU A 266 -18.68 23.72 3.07
C LEU A 266 -18.89 22.23 2.75
N ARG A 267 -18.56 21.33 3.68
CA ARG A 267 -18.89 19.90 3.59
C ARG A 267 -20.40 19.69 3.49
N ASP A 268 -21.17 20.35 4.34
CA ASP A 268 -22.62 20.13 4.48
C ASP A 268 -23.40 20.66 3.26
N LEU A 269 -22.87 21.69 2.59
CA LEU A 269 -23.34 22.15 1.27
C LEU A 269 -23.12 21.13 0.14
N LEU A 270 -22.07 20.31 0.21
CA LEU A 270 -21.82 19.22 -0.75
C LEU A 270 -22.62 17.97 -0.39
N LYS A 271 -22.46 17.49 0.85
CA LYS A 271 -23.25 16.43 1.47
C LYS A 271 -23.07 16.44 2.99
N GLU A 272 -24.11 16.81 3.74
CA GLU A 272 -24.14 16.58 5.18
C GLU A 272 -24.08 15.05 5.49
N PRO A 273 -23.14 14.59 6.35
CA PRO A 273 -23.07 13.20 6.78
C PRO A 273 -24.27 12.81 7.64
N THR A 274 -24.76 11.58 7.51
CA THR A 274 -25.92 11.13 8.30
C THR A 274 -25.59 10.99 9.78
N HIS A 275 -26.60 11.05 10.65
CA HIS A 275 -26.43 10.85 12.10
C HIS A 275 -25.72 9.52 12.41
N TYR A 276 -26.06 8.45 11.68
CA TYR A 276 -25.37 7.15 11.75
C TYR A 276 -23.88 7.25 11.39
N GLN A 277 -23.51 7.97 10.33
CA GLN A 277 -22.11 8.14 9.95
C GLN A 277 -21.32 8.93 11.01
N VAL A 278 -21.93 9.99 11.56
CA VAL A 278 -21.32 10.78 12.65
C VAL A 278 -21.15 9.94 13.91
N GLN A 279 -22.16 9.14 14.28
CA GLN A 279 -22.06 8.24 15.44
C GLN A 279 -21.01 7.15 15.22
N CYS A 280 -21.07 6.40 14.11
CA CYS A 280 -20.18 5.27 13.86
C CYS A 280 -18.69 5.71 13.90
N GLN A 281 -18.35 6.82 13.24
CA GLN A 281 -17.00 7.39 13.22
C GLN A 281 -16.55 8.04 14.56
N MET A 282 -17.38 8.02 15.61
CA MET A 282 -17.05 8.50 16.96
C MET A 282 -16.88 7.37 17.99
N HIS A 283 -17.42 6.16 17.75
CA HIS A 283 -17.36 5.04 18.71
C HIS A 283 -16.00 4.31 18.75
N GLY A 284 -14.99 4.79 18.01
CA GLY A 284 -13.60 4.36 18.13
C GLY A 284 -12.78 5.23 19.10
N ARG A 285 -13.37 5.59 20.25
CA ARG A 285 -12.82 6.47 21.30
C ARG A 285 -13.37 6.10 22.67
#